data_AF-A0A7X7AKR4-F1
#
_entry.id   AF-A0A7X7AKR4-F1
#
_cell.length_a   1.000
_cell.length_b   1.000
_cell.length_c   1.000
_cell.angle_alpha   90.00
_cell.angle_beta   90.00
_cell.angle_gamma   90.00
#
_symmetry.space_group_name_H-M   'P 1'
#
loop_
_entity.id
_entity.type
_entity.pdbx_description
1 polymer ?
#
loop_
_entity_poly.entity_id
_entity_poly.type
_entity_poly.pdbx_seq_one_letter_code
_entity_poly.pdbx_strand_id
1 'polypeptide(L)'
;MQRNAVSGVPLSWEFSPVIVGVVLNHRHVMSPIEPGLIVLHSNRMEVLRDGLVQWLAGHPLDPLETDIITVQSNGIAQWLRSTLARTGADGGPGIAAALDTPMPSRLMWSLYRRVLGEAQVPESSPLDEQPLTWRLMRLLSNIAGRAVYAPLQRFLDDDADLRKRYQLAERLADLFDQYQVYRADWLADWEAGLDHLRGPGEPRALDADQLWQAALWRDILADVGPQAAALGRAGVHERFVEALRHWQASQGRPDLPRRIVVFGVSSLPRQSLEALIEAARWTQVLVCVHNPCEYHWADIVEGRSLLRSVKRHQQLKPGRPAELDEDSLHAQAHPLLASWGRQGRDYIALLEELEDESANQGSEPIPFMVAPAFAEVDETTMLGALQDDIRGLRSLADVKEAGRIAAAGDSSVHFHIAHSALREVEILHDQLLAAFNNDPELQPDDIIVMVPDIEQYAPYIEAVFGLYGPEDRRRIPYFIVDRGPGQVNT
;
A
#
# COMPACT_ATOMS: atom_id res chain seq x y z
N MET A 1 48.22 -23.41 -24.18
CA MET A 1 47.31 -24.04 -25.17
C MET A 1 46.63 -25.19 -24.46
N GLN A 2 45.33 -25.28 -24.26
CA GLN A 2 44.18 -24.42 -24.56
C GLN A 2 43.17 -24.64 -23.42
N ARG A 3 42.56 -23.54 -22.99
CA ARG A 3 41.35 -23.45 -22.16
C ARG A 3 40.14 -24.01 -22.91
N ASN A 4 39.24 -24.71 -22.24
CA ASN A 4 37.80 -24.81 -22.52
C ASN A 4 37.11 -24.76 -21.13
N ALA A 5 36.37 -23.75 -20.67
CA ALA A 5 35.25 -22.97 -21.22
C ALA A 5 34.02 -23.84 -21.54
N VAL A 6 33.12 -23.94 -20.55
CA VAL A 6 31.71 -24.37 -20.68
C VAL A 6 30.95 -23.39 -19.77
N SER A 7 30.66 -22.17 -20.27
CA SER A 7 29.41 -21.75 -20.94
C SER A 7 28.24 -21.65 -19.97
N GLY A 8 27.92 -20.41 -19.58
CA GLY A 8 26.76 -20.04 -18.79
C GLY A 8 25.45 -20.36 -19.50
N VAL A 9 24.47 -20.69 -18.67
CA VAL A 9 23.06 -20.87 -19.06
C VAL A 9 22.40 -19.50 -19.05
N PRO A 10 21.84 -19.00 -20.15
CA PRO A 10 20.96 -17.84 -20.11
C PRO A 10 19.56 -18.31 -19.66
N LEU A 11 19.10 -17.81 -18.50
CA LEU A 11 17.70 -17.93 -18.08
C LEU A 11 16.88 -16.93 -18.90
N SER A 12 16.36 -17.39 -20.04
CA SER A 12 15.30 -16.70 -20.78
C SER A 12 13.98 -16.96 -20.06
N TRP A 13 13.49 -15.98 -19.30
CA TRP A 13 12.14 -15.99 -18.75
C TRP A 13 11.15 -15.70 -19.89
N GLU A 14 10.59 -16.73 -20.52
CA GLU A 14 9.47 -16.57 -21.44
C GLU A 14 8.20 -16.25 -20.63
N PHE A 15 7.89 -14.95 -20.51
CA PHE A 15 6.61 -14.50 -19.97
C PHE A 15 5.44 -14.98 -20.85
N SER A 16 4.32 -15.28 -20.21
CA SER A 16 3.06 -15.65 -20.85
C SER A 16 2.66 -14.62 -21.95
N PRO A 17 2.13 -15.05 -23.13
CA PRO A 17 1.94 -14.19 -24.30
C PRO A 17 0.92 -13.04 -24.14
N VAL A 18 0.29 -12.90 -22.98
CA VAL A 18 -0.80 -11.95 -22.74
C VAL A 18 -0.30 -10.50 -22.64
N ILE A 19 0.98 -10.27 -22.32
CA ILE A 19 1.59 -8.93 -22.27
C ILE A 19 2.40 -8.59 -23.54
N VAL A 20 2.80 -9.59 -24.34
CA VAL A 20 3.73 -9.42 -25.49
C VAL A 20 2.99 -9.31 -26.83
N GLY A 21 1.86 -8.60 -26.82
CA GLY A 21 0.90 -8.59 -27.91
C GLY A 21 0.83 -7.33 -28.78
N VAL A 22 1.79 -6.39 -28.77
CA VAL A 22 1.77 -5.23 -29.69
C VAL A 22 3.19 -4.81 -30.15
N VAL A 23 3.56 -5.30 -31.33
CA VAL A 23 4.40 -4.72 -32.40
C VAL A 23 5.76 -4.09 -32.05
N LEU A 24 6.82 -4.85 -32.35
CA LEU A 24 8.12 -4.31 -32.79
C LEU A 24 7.99 -3.82 -34.24
N ASN A 25 7.94 -2.50 -34.46
CA ASN A 25 8.41 -1.90 -35.71
C ASN A 25 8.80 -0.43 -35.49
N HIS A 26 10.07 -0.11 -35.70
CA HIS A 26 10.62 1.25 -35.58
C HIS A 26 10.11 2.17 -36.68
N ARG A 27 8.92 2.77 -36.51
CA ARG A 27 8.46 4.03 -37.14
C ARG A 27 7.37 4.63 -36.26
N HIS A 28 7.55 5.88 -35.80
CA HIS A 28 6.56 6.70 -35.06
C HIS A 28 5.33 5.93 -34.54
N VAL A 29 5.51 5.22 -33.43
CA VAL A 29 4.39 4.61 -32.72
C VAL A 29 3.86 5.68 -31.78
N MET A 30 2.76 6.34 -32.15
CA MET A 30 1.86 6.85 -31.12
C MET A 30 1.48 5.61 -30.31
N SER A 31 2.01 5.50 -29.09
CA SER A 31 1.58 4.43 -28.21
C SER A 31 0.15 4.74 -27.77
N PRO A 32 -0.84 3.90 -28.11
CA PRO A 32 -2.19 4.13 -27.64
C PRO A 32 -2.22 3.69 -26.18
N ILE A 33 -1.83 4.61 -25.29
CA ILE A 33 -2.22 4.58 -23.89
C ILE A 33 -3.74 4.75 -23.89
N GLU A 34 -4.44 3.63 -23.92
CA GLU A 34 -5.91 3.59 -23.93
C GLU A 34 -6.44 3.66 -22.51
N PRO A 35 -7.53 4.42 -22.27
CA PRO A 35 -8.22 4.40 -20.99
C PRO A 35 -8.67 3.00 -20.59
N GLY A 36 -8.61 2.74 -19.29
CA GLY A 36 -8.99 1.47 -18.71
C GLY A 36 -8.18 1.17 -17.45
N LEU A 37 -8.61 0.16 -16.72
CA LEU A 37 -7.96 -0.32 -15.52
C LEU A 37 -7.22 -1.63 -15.82
N ILE A 38 -5.90 -1.62 -15.60
CA ILE A 38 -5.04 -2.79 -15.72
C ILE A 38 -4.57 -3.16 -14.32
N VAL A 39 -4.76 -4.41 -13.92
CA VAL A 39 -4.35 -4.92 -12.61
C VAL A 39 -3.28 -6.00 -12.81
N LEU A 40 -2.06 -5.72 -12.38
CA LEU A 40 -0.94 -6.65 -12.44
C LEU A 40 -0.74 -7.29 -11.06
N HIS A 41 -0.91 -8.61 -10.95
CA HIS A 41 -0.67 -9.35 -9.70
C HIS A 41 0.66 -10.10 -9.75
N SER A 42 1.43 -10.06 -8.66
CA SER A 42 2.60 -10.90 -8.50
C SER A 42 2.97 -11.13 -7.03
N ASN A 43 3.56 -12.28 -6.74
CA ASN A 43 4.17 -12.64 -5.46
C ASN A 43 5.56 -12.03 -5.23
N ARG A 44 6.11 -11.29 -6.20
CA ARG A 44 7.41 -10.61 -6.08
C ARG A 44 7.34 -9.17 -6.55
N MET A 45 7.87 -8.26 -5.75
CA MET A 45 7.89 -6.83 -6.07
C MET A 45 8.79 -6.54 -7.28
N GLU A 46 9.85 -7.33 -7.45
CA GLU A 46 10.80 -7.27 -8.57
C GLU A 46 10.08 -7.57 -9.90
N VAL A 47 9.18 -8.55 -9.91
CA VAL A 47 8.41 -8.91 -11.12
C VAL A 47 7.42 -7.80 -11.46
N LEU A 48 6.75 -7.21 -10.46
CA LEU A 48 5.89 -6.04 -10.68
C LEU A 48 6.69 -4.86 -11.25
N ARG A 49 7.87 -4.60 -10.68
CA ARG A 49 8.78 -3.55 -11.12
C ARG A 49 9.20 -3.79 -12.57
N ASP A 50 9.68 -4.98 -12.90
CA ASP A 50 10.20 -5.29 -14.23
C ASP A 50 9.08 -5.23 -15.27
N GLY A 51 7.89 -5.76 -14.93
CA GLY A 51 6.69 -5.64 -15.74
C GLY A 51 6.29 -4.17 -15.96
N LEU A 52 6.33 -3.35 -14.92
CA LEU A 52 6.07 -1.91 -15.02
C LEU A 52 7.10 -1.22 -15.92
N VAL A 53 8.40 -1.45 -15.70
CA VAL A 53 9.47 -0.80 -16.48
C VAL A 53 9.38 -1.18 -17.96
N GLN A 54 9.17 -2.47 -18.26
CA GLN A 54 8.96 -2.94 -19.63
C GLN A 54 7.72 -2.28 -20.25
N TRP A 55 6.64 -2.18 -19.47
CA TRP A 55 5.40 -1.56 -19.93
C TRP A 55 5.57 -0.06 -20.23
N LEU A 56 6.22 0.70 -19.34
CA LEU A 56 6.53 2.12 -19.53
C LEU A 56 7.40 2.34 -20.77
N ALA A 57 8.39 1.48 -21.01
CA ALA A 57 9.28 1.55 -22.18
C ALA A 57 8.55 1.22 -23.49
N GLY A 58 7.60 0.27 -23.47
CA GLY A 58 6.76 -0.07 -24.61
C GLY A 58 5.69 1.00 -24.92
N HIS A 59 5.34 1.83 -23.94
CA HIS A 59 4.29 2.83 -24.04
C HIS A 59 4.76 4.21 -23.61
N PRO A 60 5.70 4.85 -24.31
CA PRO A 60 6.20 6.16 -23.92
C PRO A 60 5.10 7.23 -23.97
N LEU A 61 5.14 8.17 -23.00
CA LEU A 61 4.35 9.40 -23.03
C LEU A 61 4.91 10.40 -24.05
N ASP A 62 4.17 11.47 -24.32
CA ASP A 62 4.64 12.55 -25.20
C ASP A 62 5.77 13.35 -24.51
N PRO A 63 6.62 14.07 -25.27
CA PRO A 63 7.68 14.87 -24.69
C PRO A 63 7.17 15.86 -23.63
N LEU A 64 7.89 15.95 -22.51
CA LEU A 64 7.57 16.79 -21.33
C LEU A 64 6.34 16.37 -20.53
N GLU A 65 5.65 15.30 -20.90
CA GLU A 65 4.70 14.66 -19.99
C GLU A 65 5.45 13.98 -18.84
N THR A 66 4.78 13.89 -17.69
CA THR A 66 5.33 13.32 -16.46
C THR A 66 4.59 12.04 -16.11
N ASP A 67 5.36 10.99 -15.84
CA ASP A 67 4.86 9.75 -15.28
C ASP A 67 4.37 9.95 -13.85
N ILE A 68 3.17 9.48 -13.53
CA ILE A 68 2.61 9.58 -12.17
C ILE A 68 2.54 8.17 -11.59
N ILE A 69 3.41 7.90 -10.61
CA ILE A 69 3.52 6.59 -9.96
C ILE A 69 3.32 6.74 -8.45
N THR A 70 2.11 6.49 -7.97
CA THR A 70 1.83 6.51 -6.52
C THR A 70 2.37 5.27 -5.82
N VAL A 71 3.00 5.48 -4.67
CA VAL A 71 3.66 4.44 -3.85
C VAL A 71 3.33 4.65 -2.38
N GLN A 72 3.50 3.62 -1.54
CA GLN A 72 3.24 3.71 -0.09
C GLN A 72 4.37 4.33 0.72
N SER A 73 5.59 4.40 0.17
CA SER A 73 6.74 4.92 0.92
C SER A 73 7.75 5.59 0.01
N ASN A 74 8.50 6.54 0.57
CA ASN A 74 9.61 7.19 -0.12
C ASN A 74 10.72 6.18 -0.49
N GLY A 75 10.88 5.11 0.31
CA GLY A 75 11.82 4.03 0.01
C GLY A 75 11.48 3.33 -1.31
N ILE A 76 10.20 2.98 -1.52
CA ILE A 76 9.73 2.39 -2.78
C ILE A 76 9.89 3.37 -3.94
N ALA A 77 9.58 4.66 -3.75
CA ALA A 77 9.80 5.68 -4.78
C ALA A 77 11.27 5.74 -5.21
N GLN A 78 12.19 5.74 -4.26
CA GLN A 78 13.63 5.80 -4.54
C GLN A 78 14.13 4.51 -5.19
N TRP A 79 13.65 3.36 -4.76
CA TRP A 79 13.96 2.05 -5.36
C TRP A 79 13.50 1.97 -6.83
N LEU A 80 12.28 2.41 -7.13
CA LEU A 80 11.77 2.50 -8.50
C LEU A 80 12.59 3.46 -9.37
N ARG A 81 12.85 4.68 -8.87
CA ARG A 81 13.69 5.68 -9.57
C ARG A 81 15.07 5.12 -9.89
N SER A 82 15.68 4.47 -8.91
CA SER A 82 17.01 3.88 -9.06
C SER A 82 16.99 2.76 -10.10
N THR A 83 15.94 1.94 -10.15
CA THR A 83 15.80 0.88 -11.16
C THR A 83 15.58 1.46 -12.56
N LEU A 84 14.70 2.45 -12.71
CA LEU A 84 14.47 3.13 -13.99
C LEU A 84 15.75 3.79 -14.54
N ALA A 85 16.66 4.22 -13.66
CA ALA A 85 17.94 4.80 -14.05
C ALA A 85 19.00 3.76 -14.47
N ARG A 86 18.80 2.46 -14.22
CA ARG A 86 19.75 1.39 -14.63
C ARG A 86 19.71 1.18 -16.14
N THR A 87 20.79 0.65 -16.72
CA THR A 87 20.93 0.35 -18.16
C THR A 87 21.22 -1.13 -18.40
N GLY A 88 20.87 -1.64 -19.58
CA GLY A 88 21.36 -2.95 -20.04
C GLY A 88 20.65 -4.13 -19.39
N ALA A 89 21.40 -5.15 -18.97
CA ALA A 89 20.85 -6.37 -18.35
C ALA A 89 20.16 -6.11 -17.00
N ASP A 90 20.40 -4.95 -16.38
CA ASP A 90 19.86 -4.55 -15.09
C ASP A 90 18.48 -3.88 -15.17
N GLY A 91 17.86 -3.86 -16.37
CA GLY A 91 16.41 -3.79 -16.52
C GLY A 91 15.75 -2.41 -16.69
N GLY A 92 16.50 -1.32 -16.88
CA GLY A 92 15.94 0.04 -17.00
C GLY A 92 16.25 0.79 -18.31
N PRO A 93 15.52 1.90 -18.61
CA PRO A 93 15.77 2.77 -19.76
C PRO A 93 17.07 3.61 -19.65
N GLY A 94 17.79 3.55 -18.53
CA GLY A 94 19.06 4.25 -18.31
C GLY A 94 18.94 5.67 -17.77
N ILE A 95 17.72 6.15 -17.56
CA ILE A 95 17.44 7.46 -16.99
C ILE A 95 16.05 7.45 -16.34
N ALA A 96 15.95 8.02 -15.14
CA ALA A 96 14.69 8.31 -14.48
C ALA A 96 14.50 9.83 -14.41
N ALA A 97 13.67 10.36 -15.31
CA ALA A 97 13.34 11.78 -15.39
C ALA A 97 11.85 11.95 -15.70
N ALA A 98 11.30 13.15 -15.41
CA ALA A 98 9.88 13.43 -15.58
C ALA A 98 8.99 12.37 -14.90
N LEU A 99 9.30 12.06 -13.64
CA LEU A 99 8.58 11.11 -12.81
C LEU A 99 8.12 11.81 -11.52
N ASP A 100 6.81 11.83 -11.29
CA ASP A 100 6.21 12.20 -10.02
C ASP A 100 5.79 10.94 -9.26
N THR A 101 6.14 10.90 -7.97
CA THR A 101 5.84 9.76 -7.08
C THR A 101 5.09 10.22 -5.84
N PRO A 102 3.85 10.72 -5.99
CA PRO A 102 3.07 11.23 -4.86
C PRO A 102 2.59 10.08 -3.97
N MET A 103 2.37 10.37 -2.68
CA MET A 103 1.59 9.47 -1.83
C MET A 103 0.12 9.41 -2.29
N PRO A 104 -0.64 8.34 -2.01
CA PRO A 104 -2.00 8.17 -2.50
C PRO A 104 -2.92 9.35 -2.20
N SER A 105 -2.91 9.87 -0.98
CA SER A 105 -3.76 11.00 -0.59
C SER A 105 -3.45 12.27 -1.38
N ARG A 106 -2.16 12.54 -1.66
CA ARG A 106 -1.72 13.70 -2.46
C ARG A 106 -2.10 13.53 -3.93
N LEU A 107 -1.97 12.31 -4.46
CA LEU A 107 -2.45 12.00 -5.81
C LEU A 107 -3.94 12.30 -5.93
N MET A 108 -4.77 11.73 -5.04
CA MET A 108 -6.23 11.93 -5.08
C MET A 108 -6.61 13.40 -5.04
N TRP A 109 -6.03 14.17 -4.11
CA TRP A 109 -6.30 15.60 -4.02
C TRP A 109 -5.92 16.36 -5.29
N SER A 110 -4.79 15.99 -5.91
CA SER A 110 -4.37 16.58 -7.19
C SER A 110 -5.34 16.28 -8.34
N LEU A 111 -5.90 15.07 -8.41
CA LEU A 111 -6.90 14.69 -9.41
C LEU A 111 -8.20 15.46 -9.19
N TYR A 112 -8.63 15.58 -7.93
CA TYR A 112 -9.83 16.34 -7.57
C TYR A 112 -9.72 17.80 -8.02
N ARG A 113 -8.58 18.45 -7.75
CA ARG A 113 -8.31 19.82 -8.18
C ARG A 113 -8.30 20.00 -9.69
N ARG A 114 -7.74 19.06 -10.45
CA ARG A 114 -7.69 19.14 -11.92
C ARG A 114 -9.07 19.03 -12.55
N VAL A 115 -9.89 18.08 -12.09
CA VAL A 115 -11.22 17.84 -12.66
C VAL A 115 -12.26 18.86 -12.20
N LEU A 116 -12.29 19.19 -10.91
CA LEU A 116 -13.27 20.16 -10.37
C LEU A 116 -12.83 21.62 -10.56
N GLY A 117 -11.56 21.84 -10.86
CA GLY A 117 -10.95 23.15 -11.06
C GLY A 117 -10.33 23.73 -9.78
N GLU A 118 -9.16 24.35 -9.94
CA GLU A 118 -8.34 24.88 -8.84
C GLU A 118 -9.01 26.01 -8.04
N ALA A 119 -9.97 26.71 -8.65
CA ALA A 119 -10.76 27.74 -7.97
C ALA A 119 -11.81 27.13 -7.03
N GLN A 120 -12.26 25.89 -7.28
CA GLN A 120 -13.30 25.22 -6.50
C GLN A 120 -12.76 24.30 -5.41
N VAL A 121 -11.50 23.89 -5.50
CA VAL A 121 -10.86 22.99 -4.55
C VAL A 121 -9.54 23.63 -4.08
N PRO A 122 -9.38 23.98 -2.80
CA PRO A 122 -8.19 24.67 -2.29
C PRO A 122 -6.93 23.80 -2.34
N GLU A 123 -5.74 24.40 -2.20
CA GLU A 123 -4.46 23.66 -2.31
C GLU A 123 -4.31 22.66 -1.18
N SER A 124 -4.75 23.05 0.02
CA SER A 124 -4.89 22.21 1.20
C SER A 124 -6.35 22.19 1.63
N SER A 125 -6.84 21.04 2.10
CA SER A 125 -8.17 20.93 2.69
C SER A 125 -8.22 21.72 4.00
N PRO A 126 -9.31 22.45 4.29
CA PRO A 126 -9.51 23.08 5.60
C PRO A 126 -9.63 22.07 6.76
N LEU A 127 -9.82 20.79 6.42
CA LEU A 127 -9.90 19.65 7.33
C LEU A 127 -8.64 18.77 7.26
N ASP A 128 -7.54 19.25 6.68
CA ASP A 128 -6.23 18.59 6.82
C ASP A 128 -5.72 18.71 8.27
N GLU A 129 -4.87 17.76 8.67
CA GLU A 129 -4.33 17.63 10.03
C GLU A 129 -3.75 18.95 10.59
N GLN A 130 -2.92 19.66 9.83
CA GLN A 130 -2.31 20.90 10.28
C GLN A 130 -3.35 22.02 10.54
N PRO A 131 -4.23 22.39 9.59
CA PRO A 131 -5.35 23.29 9.85
C PRO A 131 -6.24 22.85 11.01
N LEU A 132 -6.55 21.56 11.10
CA LEU A 132 -7.38 21.01 12.17
C LEU A 132 -6.72 21.16 13.54
N THR A 133 -5.41 20.94 13.66
CA THR A 133 -4.68 21.09 14.92
C THR A 133 -4.86 22.50 15.50
N TRP A 134 -4.68 23.53 14.68
CA TRP A 134 -4.86 24.92 15.13
C TRP A 134 -6.32 25.30 15.40
N ARG A 135 -7.25 24.71 14.64
CA ARG A 135 -8.68 24.89 14.88
C ARG A 135 -9.09 24.26 16.20
N LEU A 136 -8.65 23.04 16.45
CA LEU A 136 -8.86 22.30 17.69
C LEU A 136 -8.24 23.01 18.89
N MET A 137 -7.04 23.58 18.74
CA MET A 137 -6.42 24.43 19.76
C MET A 137 -7.36 25.56 20.24
N ARG A 138 -8.10 26.17 19.30
CA ARG A 138 -9.10 27.19 19.62
C ARG A 138 -10.40 26.58 20.14
N LEU A 139 -10.95 25.55 19.51
CA LEU A 139 -12.22 24.93 19.93
C LEU A 139 -12.14 24.34 21.34
N LEU A 140 -11.04 23.65 21.66
CA LEU A 140 -10.77 23.07 22.97
C LEU A 140 -10.67 24.12 24.09
N SER A 141 -10.39 25.38 23.77
CA SER A 141 -10.42 26.47 24.76
C SER A 141 -11.84 26.84 25.22
N ASN A 142 -12.86 26.50 24.42
CA ASN A 142 -14.25 26.90 24.63
C ASN A 142 -15.18 25.73 25.03
N ILE A 143 -14.61 24.58 25.40
CA ILE A 143 -15.42 23.39 25.76
C ILE A 143 -16.01 23.43 27.17
N ALA A 144 -15.57 24.38 28.00
CA ALA A 144 -15.98 24.50 29.40
C ALA A 144 -17.51 24.65 29.54
N GLY A 145 -18.09 23.98 30.54
CA GLY A 145 -19.53 24.04 30.83
C GLY A 145 -20.43 23.15 29.96
N ARG A 146 -19.88 22.48 28.94
CA ARG A 146 -20.61 21.48 28.14
C ARG A 146 -20.39 20.08 28.70
N ALA A 147 -21.45 19.45 29.21
CA ALA A 147 -21.37 18.14 29.88
C ALA A 147 -20.80 17.03 28.98
N VAL A 148 -21.08 17.08 27.68
CA VAL A 148 -20.56 16.11 26.69
C VAL A 148 -19.03 16.09 26.66
N TYR A 149 -18.36 17.22 26.92
CA TYR A 149 -16.90 17.34 26.92
C TYR A 149 -16.23 17.05 28.27
N ALA A 150 -16.95 16.50 29.25
CA ALA A 150 -16.39 16.23 30.57
C ALA A 150 -15.08 15.41 30.55
N PRO A 151 -14.90 14.37 29.69
CA PRO A 151 -13.62 13.66 29.60
C PRO A 151 -12.46 14.55 29.16
N LEU A 152 -12.68 15.40 28.15
CA LEU A 152 -11.68 16.32 27.63
C LEU A 152 -11.35 17.43 28.64
N GLN A 153 -12.36 17.95 29.34
CA GLN A 153 -12.18 18.94 30.40
C GLN A 153 -11.25 18.41 31.50
N ARG A 154 -11.49 17.19 32.00
CA ARG A 154 -10.63 16.56 33.02
C ARG A 154 -9.18 16.39 32.56
N PHE A 155 -8.97 16.07 31.28
CA PHE A 155 -7.62 15.94 30.73
C PHE A 155 -6.89 17.29 30.65
N LEU A 156 -7.63 18.34 30.29
CA LEU A 156 -7.13 19.71 30.14
C LEU A 156 -7.06 20.49 31.46
N ASP A 157 -7.40 19.87 32.59
CA ASP A 157 -7.20 20.45 33.91
C ASP A 157 -5.69 20.76 34.14
N ASP A 158 -5.41 21.90 34.77
CA ASP A 158 -4.06 22.41 35.06
C ASP A 158 -3.13 22.57 33.82
N ASP A 159 -3.68 22.97 32.67
CA ASP A 159 -2.92 23.20 31.42
C ASP A 159 -2.55 24.68 31.18
N ALA A 160 -1.86 25.30 32.14
CA ALA A 160 -1.50 26.72 32.06
C ALA A 160 -0.51 27.06 30.93
N ASP A 161 0.35 26.11 30.55
CA ASP A 161 1.33 26.25 29.46
C ASP A 161 0.80 25.80 28.09
N LEU A 162 -0.48 25.42 28.00
CA LEU A 162 -1.17 24.95 26.78
C LEU A 162 -0.60 23.67 26.15
N ARG A 163 0.32 22.98 26.84
CA ARG A 163 1.01 21.81 26.29
C ARG A 163 0.05 20.65 26.11
N LYS A 164 -0.78 20.35 27.10
CA LYS A 164 -1.75 19.25 27.02
C LYS A 164 -2.77 19.53 25.92
N ARG A 165 -3.22 20.78 25.79
CA ARG A 165 -4.14 21.19 24.72
C ARG A 165 -3.54 21.01 23.34
N TYR A 166 -2.28 21.40 23.15
CA TYR A 166 -1.60 21.22 21.87
C TYR A 166 -1.46 19.74 21.50
N GLN A 167 -0.95 18.92 22.43
CA GLN A 167 -0.81 17.47 22.21
C GLN A 167 -2.15 16.79 21.96
N LEU A 168 -3.21 17.20 22.66
CA LEU A 168 -4.55 16.69 22.42
C LEU A 168 -5.07 17.13 21.05
N ALA A 169 -4.89 18.40 20.67
CA ALA A 169 -5.31 18.92 19.39
C ALA A 169 -4.63 18.20 18.22
N GLU A 170 -3.33 17.92 18.33
CA GLU A 170 -2.56 17.16 17.34
C GLU A 170 -3.10 15.72 17.21
N ARG A 171 -3.26 15.00 18.34
CA ARG A 171 -3.81 13.64 18.33
C ARG A 171 -5.24 13.57 17.80
N LEU A 172 -6.06 14.56 18.11
CA LEU A 172 -7.44 14.64 17.61
C LEU A 172 -7.47 14.99 16.12
N ALA A 173 -6.58 15.87 15.65
CA ALA A 173 -6.47 16.20 14.24
C ALA A 173 -6.06 14.98 13.42
N ASP A 174 -5.05 14.23 13.87
CA ASP A 174 -4.62 12.96 13.27
C ASP A 174 -5.79 11.95 13.26
N LEU A 175 -6.48 11.77 14.39
CA LEU A 175 -7.62 10.86 14.47
C LEU A 175 -8.76 11.23 13.49
N PHE A 176 -9.10 12.52 13.39
CA PHE A 176 -10.13 12.98 12.46
C PHE A 176 -9.67 12.92 11.01
N ASP A 177 -8.39 13.12 10.69
CA ASP A 177 -7.86 12.89 9.35
C ASP A 177 -7.97 11.40 8.98
N GLN A 178 -7.63 10.50 9.90
CA GLN A 178 -7.84 9.05 9.71
C GLN A 178 -9.32 8.69 9.51
N TYR A 179 -10.24 9.28 10.29
CA TYR A 179 -11.67 9.05 10.09
C TYR A 179 -12.16 9.55 8.73
N GLN A 180 -11.67 10.70 8.25
CA GLN A 180 -12.02 11.20 6.92
C GLN A 180 -11.65 10.22 5.81
N VAL A 181 -10.59 9.43 5.99
CA VAL A 181 -10.09 8.48 5.00
C VAL A 181 -10.72 7.09 5.15
N TYR A 182 -10.78 6.57 6.38
CA TYR A 182 -11.15 5.17 6.64
C TYR A 182 -12.59 4.99 7.13
N ARG A 183 -13.20 6.02 7.71
CA ARG A 183 -14.54 5.99 8.35
C ARG A 183 -15.37 7.23 8.05
N ALA A 184 -15.38 7.65 6.79
CA ALA A 184 -16.18 8.78 6.33
C ALA A 184 -17.68 8.58 6.63
N ASP A 185 -18.14 7.32 6.69
CA ASP A 185 -19.49 6.93 7.10
C ASP A 185 -19.82 7.37 8.54
N TRP A 186 -18.88 7.22 9.49
CA TRP A 186 -19.05 7.72 10.86
C TRP A 186 -19.22 9.24 10.89
N LEU A 187 -18.36 9.95 10.15
CA LEU A 187 -18.38 11.41 10.11
C LEU A 187 -19.68 11.94 9.50
N ALA A 188 -20.18 11.29 8.44
CA ALA A 188 -21.45 11.63 7.81
C ALA A 188 -22.64 11.42 8.75
N ASP A 189 -22.64 10.33 9.51
CA ASP A 189 -23.67 10.08 10.52
C ASP A 189 -23.64 11.12 11.64
N TRP A 190 -22.45 11.44 12.16
CA TRP A 190 -22.28 12.45 13.19
C TRP A 190 -22.69 13.84 12.69
N GLU A 191 -22.40 14.18 11.43
CA GLU A 191 -22.89 15.40 10.79
C GLU A 191 -24.43 15.44 10.72
N ALA A 192 -25.06 14.30 10.41
CA ALA A 192 -26.52 14.13 10.41
C ALA A 192 -27.15 14.09 11.82
N GLY A 193 -26.35 14.13 12.89
CA GLY A 193 -26.80 14.04 14.27
C GLY A 193 -27.08 12.61 14.77
N LEU A 194 -26.63 11.60 14.03
CA LEU A 194 -26.71 10.20 14.39
C LEU A 194 -25.41 9.78 15.11
N ASP A 195 -25.43 9.77 16.44
CA ASP A 195 -24.27 9.45 17.28
C ASP A 195 -24.03 7.92 17.37
N HIS A 196 -23.68 7.30 16.24
CA HIS A 196 -23.40 5.86 16.14
C HIS A 196 -22.15 5.54 15.33
N LEU A 197 -21.74 4.29 15.37
CA LEU A 197 -20.63 3.72 14.62
C LEU A 197 -21.20 2.61 13.74
N ARG A 198 -21.15 2.80 12.42
CA ARG A 198 -21.43 1.70 11.48
C ARG A 198 -20.30 0.68 11.52
N GLY A 199 -20.61 -0.58 11.32
CA GLY A 199 -19.65 -1.68 11.25
C GLY A 199 -20.27 -2.86 10.50
N PRO A 200 -19.64 -4.04 10.51
CA PRO A 200 -20.29 -5.26 10.04
C PRO A 200 -21.51 -5.55 10.93
N GLY A 201 -22.72 -5.35 10.38
CA GLY A 201 -23.99 -5.53 11.09
C GLY A 201 -24.75 -4.22 11.33
N GLU A 202 -25.58 -4.19 12.36
CA GLU A 202 -26.36 -3.00 12.72
C GLU A 202 -25.47 -1.89 13.31
N PRO A 203 -25.77 -0.60 13.04
CA PRO A 203 -25.05 0.52 13.65
C PRO A 203 -25.11 0.47 15.19
N ARG A 204 -23.96 0.66 15.83
CA ARG A 204 -23.84 0.67 17.30
C ARG A 204 -23.82 2.11 17.80
N ALA A 205 -24.74 2.47 18.69
CA ALA A 205 -24.72 3.78 19.34
C ALA A 205 -23.38 4.03 20.08
N LEU A 206 -22.92 5.28 20.07
CA LEU A 206 -21.74 5.69 20.83
C LEU A 206 -21.98 5.54 22.33
N ASP A 207 -20.96 5.05 23.04
CA ASP A 207 -20.95 5.02 24.49
C ASP A 207 -20.92 6.45 25.05
N ALA A 208 -21.48 6.67 26.25
CA ALA A 208 -21.69 8.02 26.80
C ALA A 208 -20.38 8.82 26.98
N ASP A 209 -19.26 8.13 27.18
CA ASP A 209 -17.91 8.69 27.29
C ASP A 209 -17.24 8.96 25.93
N GLN A 210 -17.87 8.59 24.82
CA GLN A 210 -17.39 8.81 23.45
C GLN A 210 -18.24 9.81 22.66
N LEU A 211 -19.42 10.20 23.16
CA LEU A 211 -20.31 11.19 22.53
C LEU A 211 -19.63 12.53 22.22
N TRP A 212 -18.56 12.86 22.94
CA TRP A 212 -17.76 14.06 22.65
C TRP A 212 -17.14 14.06 21.27
N GLN A 213 -16.83 12.90 20.67
CA GLN A 213 -16.21 12.83 19.36
C GLN A 213 -17.15 13.35 18.27
N ALA A 214 -18.39 12.85 18.26
CA ALA A 214 -19.43 13.30 17.34
C ALA A 214 -19.80 14.77 17.58
N ALA A 215 -19.89 15.20 18.85
CA ALA A 215 -20.13 16.60 19.18
C ALA A 215 -18.99 17.51 18.69
N LEU A 216 -17.74 17.09 18.87
CA LEU A 216 -16.56 17.86 18.45
C LEU A 216 -16.47 17.94 16.93
N TRP A 217 -16.81 16.86 16.22
CA TRP A 217 -16.89 16.88 14.75
C TRP A 217 -17.90 17.92 14.25
N ARG A 218 -19.11 17.94 14.83
CA ARG A 218 -20.12 18.96 14.50
C ARG A 218 -19.63 20.38 14.82
N ASP A 219 -18.94 20.59 15.93
CA ASP A 219 -18.35 21.88 16.27
C ASP A 219 -17.26 22.30 15.26
N ILE A 220 -16.44 21.35 14.77
CA ILE A 220 -15.45 21.59 13.72
C ILE A 220 -16.14 22.04 12.44
N LEU A 221 -17.19 21.35 11.99
CA LEU A 221 -17.94 21.70 10.78
C LEU A 221 -18.61 23.07 10.91
N ALA A 222 -19.21 23.36 12.07
CA ALA A 222 -19.83 24.66 12.33
C ALA A 222 -18.82 25.82 12.28
N ASP A 223 -17.59 25.57 12.74
CA ASP A 223 -16.51 26.54 12.78
C ASP A 223 -15.81 26.75 11.42
N VAL A 224 -15.73 25.69 10.60
CA VAL A 224 -15.27 25.78 9.19
C VAL A 224 -16.33 26.48 8.33
N GLY A 225 -17.61 26.26 8.63
CA GLY A 225 -18.75 26.78 7.88
C GLY A 225 -19.14 25.86 6.70
N PRO A 226 -20.41 25.91 6.25
CA PRO A 226 -20.96 24.93 5.32
C PRO A 226 -20.26 24.90 3.95
N GLN A 227 -19.81 26.05 3.45
CA GLN A 227 -19.08 26.11 2.17
C GLN A 227 -17.71 25.43 2.26
N ALA A 228 -16.98 25.61 3.35
CA ALA A 228 -15.66 25.00 3.52
C ALA A 228 -15.74 23.55 4.06
N ALA A 229 -16.83 23.18 4.74
CA ALA A 229 -17.14 21.79 5.08
C ALA A 229 -17.37 20.94 3.82
N ALA A 230 -18.08 21.48 2.82
CA ALA A 230 -18.24 20.85 1.50
C ALA A 230 -16.92 20.74 0.71
N LEU A 231 -15.86 21.45 1.13
CA LEU A 231 -14.49 21.30 0.63
C LEU A 231 -13.68 20.25 1.40
N GLY A 232 -14.30 19.54 2.35
CA GLY A 232 -13.72 18.37 3.00
C GLY A 232 -13.51 17.22 2.02
N ARG A 233 -12.64 16.27 2.38
CA ARG A 233 -12.21 15.17 1.49
C ARG A 233 -13.39 14.35 0.95
N ALA A 234 -14.35 14.01 1.80
CA ALA A 234 -15.52 13.22 1.41
C ALA A 234 -16.42 13.98 0.40
N GLY A 235 -16.78 15.24 0.69
CA GLY A 235 -17.63 16.03 -0.21
C GLY A 235 -16.96 16.35 -1.55
N VAL A 236 -15.64 16.61 -1.54
CA VAL A 236 -14.86 16.80 -2.78
C VAL A 236 -14.79 15.50 -3.59
N HIS A 237 -14.63 14.36 -2.92
CA HIS A 237 -14.64 13.05 -3.57
C HIS A 237 -15.97 12.73 -4.27
N GLU A 238 -17.10 12.92 -3.58
CA GLU A 238 -18.44 12.70 -4.17
C GLU A 238 -18.66 13.56 -5.41
N ARG A 239 -18.31 14.85 -5.34
CA ARG A 239 -18.39 15.77 -6.47
C ARG A 239 -17.49 15.36 -7.63
N PHE A 240 -16.29 14.87 -7.34
CA PHE A 240 -15.36 14.39 -8.36
C PHE A 240 -15.92 13.17 -9.11
N VAL A 241 -16.41 12.19 -8.38
CA VAL A 241 -17.03 10.98 -8.94
C VAL A 241 -18.26 11.36 -9.77
N GLU A 242 -19.14 12.20 -9.24
CA GLU A 242 -20.33 12.67 -9.96
C GLU A 242 -19.96 13.44 -11.23
N ALA A 243 -18.94 14.31 -11.17
CA ALA A 243 -18.47 15.07 -12.32
C ALA A 243 -17.94 14.16 -13.44
N LEU A 244 -17.18 13.12 -13.11
CA LEU A 244 -16.67 12.16 -14.10
C LEU A 244 -17.77 11.27 -14.69
N ARG A 245 -18.74 10.83 -13.87
CA ARG A 245 -19.88 10.01 -14.33
C ARG A 245 -20.76 10.77 -15.32
N HIS A 246 -20.92 12.08 -15.14
CA HIS A 246 -21.72 12.93 -16.03
C HIS A 246 -20.88 13.67 -17.09
N TRP A 247 -19.58 13.39 -17.17
CA TRP A 247 -18.70 14.05 -18.12
C TRP A 247 -19.06 13.64 -19.55
N GLN A 248 -19.30 14.62 -20.42
CA GLN A 248 -19.68 14.37 -21.80
C GLN A 248 -18.47 14.49 -22.72
N ALA A 249 -18.29 13.56 -23.65
CA ALA A 249 -17.20 13.61 -24.63
C ALA A 249 -17.21 14.90 -25.47
N SER A 250 -18.37 15.56 -25.63
CA SER A 250 -18.51 16.87 -26.28
C SER A 250 -17.76 18.01 -25.56
N GLN A 251 -17.48 17.86 -24.27
CA GLN A 251 -16.70 18.81 -23.46
C GLN A 251 -15.18 18.61 -23.61
N GLY A 252 -14.76 17.59 -24.39
CA GLY A 252 -13.37 17.15 -24.48
C GLY A 252 -13.01 16.15 -23.39
N ARG A 253 -11.73 15.79 -23.32
CA ARG A 253 -11.19 14.93 -22.27
C ARG A 253 -11.07 15.75 -20.96
N PRO A 254 -11.47 15.22 -19.79
CA PRO A 254 -11.20 15.89 -18.52
C PRO A 254 -9.69 16.07 -18.31
N ASP A 255 -9.28 17.10 -17.54
CA ASP A 255 -7.88 17.30 -17.17
C ASP A 255 -7.42 16.19 -16.22
N LEU A 256 -7.06 15.06 -16.80
CA LEU A 256 -6.52 13.89 -16.15
C LEU A 256 -5.24 13.49 -16.88
N PRO A 257 -4.23 12.99 -16.15
CA PRO A 257 -3.02 12.45 -16.76
C PRO A 257 -3.36 11.34 -17.76
N ARG A 258 -2.47 11.07 -18.71
CA ARG A 258 -2.66 9.97 -19.66
C ARG A 258 -2.63 8.60 -19.00
N ARG A 259 -1.78 8.46 -17.99
CA ARG A 259 -1.68 7.28 -17.16
C ARG A 259 -1.41 7.60 -15.70
N ILE A 260 -1.90 6.72 -14.84
CA ILE A 260 -1.64 6.70 -13.40
C ILE A 260 -1.20 5.29 -13.04
N VAL A 261 -0.08 5.16 -12.34
CA VAL A 261 0.39 3.88 -11.83
C VAL A 261 0.26 3.86 -10.31
N VAL A 262 -0.36 2.82 -9.77
CA VAL A 262 -0.41 2.52 -8.35
C VAL A 262 0.52 1.34 -8.10
N PHE A 263 1.66 1.57 -7.46
CA PHE A 263 2.70 0.57 -7.36
C PHE A 263 2.95 0.09 -5.93
N GLY A 264 2.83 -1.22 -5.70
CA GLY A 264 3.25 -1.87 -4.46
C GLY A 264 2.41 -1.48 -3.25
N VAL A 265 1.18 -1.03 -3.50
CA VAL A 265 0.24 -0.66 -2.45
C VAL A 265 -0.46 -1.92 -1.92
N SER A 266 -0.33 -2.19 -0.62
CA SER A 266 -1.00 -3.31 0.05
C SER A 266 -2.45 -3.02 0.46
N SER A 267 -2.86 -1.76 0.46
CA SER A 267 -4.24 -1.32 0.67
C SER A 267 -4.47 0.11 0.20
N LEU A 268 -5.63 0.37 -0.41
CA LEU A 268 -6.17 1.72 -0.62
C LEU A 268 -7.54 1.86 0.04
N PRO A 269 -7.90 3.07 0.52
CA PRO A 269 -9.27 3.36 0.94
C PRO A 269 -10.24 3.18 -0.24
N ARG A 270 -11.49 2.76 0.06
CA ARG A 270 -12.57 2.61 -0.95
C ARG A 270 -12.71 3.84 -1.83
N GLN A 271 -12.78 5.03 -1.23
CA GLN A 271 -12.91 6.28 -1.97
C GLN A 271 -11.76 6.49 -2.98
N SER A 272 -10.53 6.16 -2.60
CA SER A 272 -9.40 6.30 -3.51
C SER A 272 -9.50 5.33 -4.69
N LEU A 273 -9.92 4.09 -4.43
CA LEU A 273 -10.07 3.08 -5.47
C LEU A 273 -11.27 3.38 -6.39
N GLU A 274 -12.39 3.83 -5.84
CA GLU A 274 -13.56 4.30 -6.60
C GLU A 274 -13.18 5.48 -7.51
N ALA A 275 -12.48 6.49 -6.97
CA ALA A 275 -12.03 7.63 -7.76
C ALA A 275 -11.08 7.21 -8.91
N LEU A 276 -10.17 6.27 -8.65
CA LEU A 276 -9.28 5.73 -9.69
C LEU A 276 -10.03 4.93 -10.74
N ILE A 277 -11.00 4.11 -10.35
CA ILE A 277 -11.87 3.36 -11.27
C ILE A 277 -12.66 4.33 -12.15
N GLU A 278 -13.29 5.35 -11.59
CA GLU A 278 -14.02 6.33 -12.40
C GLU A 278 -13.09 7.15 -13.31
N ALA A 279 -11.89 7.49 -12.84
CA ALA A 279 -10.87 8.12 -13.66
C ALA A 279 -10.42 7.21 -14.83
N ALA A 280 -10.43 5.88 -14.64
CA ALA A 280 -10.02 4.91 -15.65
C ALA A 280 -10.87 4.94 -16.92
N ARG A 281 -12.03 5.61 -16.91
CA ARG A 281 -12.81 5.92 -18.13
C ARG A 281 -12.05 6.82 -19.11
N TRP A 282 -11.14 7.65 -18.59
CA TRP A 282 -10.46 8.71 -19.35
C TRP A 282 -8.94 8.62 -19.28
N THR A 283 -8.38 8.04 -18.21
CA THR A 283 -6.96 7.74 -18.05
C THR A 283 -6.73 6.24 -18.08
N GLN A 284 -5.53 5.80 -18.45
CA GLN A 284 -5.13 4.44 -18.11
C GLN A 284 -4.72 4.39 -16.64
N VAL A 285 -5.23 3.42 -15.88
CA VAL A 285 -4.83 3.19 -14.50
C VAL A 285 -4.19 1.81 -14.43
N LEU A 286 -2.92 1.75 -14.02
CA LEU A 286 -2.20 0.51 -13.81
C LEU A 286 -2.02 0.29 -12.32
N VAL A 287 -2.58 -0.79 -11.78
CA VAL A 287 -2.47 -1.15 -10.37
C VAL A 287 -1.59 -2.39 -10.25
N CYS A 288 -0.38 -2.22 -9.70
CA CYS A 288 0.56 -3.30 -9.43
C CYS A 288 0.34 -3.82 -8.00
N VAL A 289 -0.41 -4.92 -7.88
CA VAL A 289 -0.80 -5.53 -6.61
C VAL A 289 0.22 -6.60 -6.23
N HIS A 290 0.87 -6.40 -5.07
CA HIS A 290 1.67 -7.44 -4.45
C HIS A 290 0.74 -8.48 -3.82
N ASN A 291 0.65 -9.66 -4.46
CA ASN A 291 -0.23 -10.74 -4.05
C ASN A 291 0.60 -11.99 -3.74
N PRO A 292 0.65 -12.45 -2.48
CA PRO A 292 1.46 -13.60 -2.10
C PRO A 292 0.92 -14.94 -2.61
N CYS A 293 -0.30 -15.00 -3.13
CA CYS A 293 -1.00 -16.23 -3.53
C CYS A 293 -1.53 -16.13 -4.97
N GLU A 294 -1.32 -17.18 -5.76
CA GLU A 294 -1.75 -17.21 -7.18
C GLU A 294 -3.24 -17.57 -7.35
N TYR A 295 -3.81 -18.23 -6.35
CA TYR A 295 -5.22 -18.61 -6.32
C TYR A 295 -6.07 -17.60 -5.58
N HIS A 296 -7.37 -17.57 -5.89
CA HIS A 296 -8.32 -16.71 -5.19
C HIS A 296 -8.39 -17.06 -3.70
N TRP A 297 -8.11 -16.05 -2.87
CA TRP A 297 -8.04 -16.19 -1.40
C TRP A 297 -8.79 -15.10 -0.64
N ALA A 298 -9.55 -14.24 -1.34
CA ALA A 298 -10.35 -13.18 -0.74
C ALA A 298 -11.43 -13.72 0.23
N ASP A 299 -11.94 -14.93 -0.02
CA ASP A 299 -13.00 -15.56 0.77
C ASP A 299 -12.53 -16.30 2.04
N ILE A 300 -11.23 -16.29 2.36
CA ILE A 300 -10.63 -17.29 3.28
C ILE A 300 -10.94 -17.09 4.78
N VAL A 301 -11.64 -16.03 5.18
CA VAL A 301 -11.93 -15.75 6.61
C VAL A 301 -13.37 -15.26 6.80
N GLU A 302 -13.92 -15.59 7.96
CA GLU A 302 -15.26 -15.27 8.48
C GLU A 302 -15.81 -13.88 8.10
N GLY A 303 -17.11 -13.85 7.75
CA GLY A 303 -17.95 -12.66 7.92
C GLY A 303 -18.51 -11.99 6.67
N ARG A 304 -18.23 -12.47 5.45
CA ARG A 304 -18.90 -11.95 4.23
C ARG A 304 -19.24 -13.04 3.21
N SER A 305 -20.18 -13.89 3.59
CA SER A 305 -20.97 -14.75 2.68
C SER A 305 -21.64 -13.99 1.51
N LEU A 306 -21.70 -12.64 1.56
CA LEU A 306 -22.39 -11.78 0.59
C LEU A 306 -21.57 -11.41 -0.66
N LEU A 307 -20.26 -11.67 -0.72
CA LEU A 307 -19.43 -11.36 -1.91
C LEU A 307 -19.45 -12.47 -2.98
N ARG A 308 -20.31 -13.48 -2.84
CA ARG A 308 -20.35 -14.67 -3.71
C ARG A 308 -20.76 -14.38 -5.16
N SER A 309 -21.43 -13.25 -5.41
CA SER A 309 -21.84 -12.85 -6.76
C SER A 309 -20.78 -12.03 -7.50
N VAL A 310 -19.61 -11.81 -6.91
CA VAL A 310 -18.57 -10.96 -7.50
C VAL A 310 -17.74 -11.74 -8.53
N LYS A 311 -17.44 -11.15 -9.69
CA LYS A 311 -16.52 -11.69 -10.71
C LYS A 311 -15.15 -11.92 -10.09
N ARG A 312 -14.65 -13.14 -10.26
CA ARG A 312 -13.33 -13.57 -9.78
C ARG A 312 -12.38 -13.66 -10.95
N HIS A 313 -11.27 -12.95 -10.88
CA HIS A 313 -10.23 -13.03 -11.91
C HIS A 313 -9.18 -14.11 -11.61
N GLN A 314 -8.93 -14.38 -10.33
CA GLN A 314 -8.06 -15.48 -9.94
C GLN A 314 -8.82 -16.80 -9.92
N GLN A 315 -8.15 -17.85 -10.38
CA GLN A 315 -8.73 -19.18 -10.40
C GLN A 315 -8.86 -19.74 -8.98
N LEU A 316 -9.89 -20.54 -8.75
CA LEU A 316 -9.97 -21.36 -7.55
C LEU A 316 -8.94 -22.49 -7.64
N LYS A 317 -8.33 -22.84 -6.52
CA LYS A 317 -7.40 -23.98 -6.43
C LYS A 317 -8.12 -25.27 -6.89
N PRO A 318 -7.55 -26.06 -7.82
CA PRO A 318 -8.15 -27.33 -8.26
C PRO A 318 -8.42 -28.28 -7.09
N GLY A 319 -9.58 -28.93 -7.09
CA GLY A 319 -10.01 -29.83 -6.00
C GLY A 319 -10.67 -29.13 -4.80
N ARG A 320 -10.71 -27.80 -4.79
CA ARG A 320 -11.45 -27.03 -3.79
C ARG A 320 -12.95 -27.00 -4.12
N PRO A 321 -13.86 -27.37 -3.20
CA PRO A 321 -15.29 -27.18 -3.39
C PRO A 321 -15.63 -25.70 -3.66
N ALA A 322 -16.54 -25.45 -4.61
CA ALA A 322 -17.01 -24.10 -4.92
C ALA A 322 -17.82 -23.47 -3.77
N GLU A 323 -18.46 -24.33 -2.95
CA GLU A 323 -19.14 -23.96 -1.72
C GLU A 323 -18.40 -24.56 -0.54
N LEU A 324 -17.87 -23.70 0.32
CA LEU A 324 -17.27 -24.08 1.59
C LEU A 324 -18.10 -23.50 2.72
N ASP A 325 -18.40 -24.34 3.70
CA ASP A 325 -18.84 -23.92 5.02
C ASP A 325 -17.76 -23.02 5.67
N GLU A 326 -18.17 -22.06 6.50
CA GLU A 326 -17.28 -21.07 7.14
C GLU A 326 -16.20 -21.76 7.98
N ASP A 327 -16.54 -22.86 8.66
CA ASP A 327 -15.61 -23.67 9.44
C ASP A 327 -14.61 -24.45 8.54
N SER A 328 -15.00 -24.74 7.29
CA SER A 328 -14.17 -25.49 6.33
C SER A 328 -13.22 -24.59 5.53
N LEU A 329 -13.47 -23.28 5.45
CA LEU A 329 -12.61 -22.32 4.76
C LEU A 329 -11.23 -22.22 5.40
N HIS A 330 -11.18 -22.18 6.74
CA HIS A 330 -9.94 -22.12 7.52
C HIS A 330 -9.09 -23.40 7.37
N ALA A 331 -9.72 -24.56 7.27
CA ALA A 331 -9.03 -25.84 7.15
C ALA A 331 -8.32 -26.02 5.79
N GLN A 332 -8.77 -25.31 4.76
CA GLN A 332 -8.28 -25.47 3.39
C GLN A 332 -7.32 -24.37 2.92
N ALA A 333 -7.03 -23.40 3.78
CA ALA A 333 -6.11 -22.30 3.50
C ALA A 333 -4.74 -22.50 4.15
N HIS A 334 -3.73 -21.78 3.67
CA HIS A 334 -2.44 -21.71 4.34
C HIS A 334 -2.59 -20.90 5.65
N PRO A 335 -2.21 -21.44 6.83
CA PRO A 335 -2.51 -20.83 8.12
C PRO A 335 -1.86 -19.45 8.33
N LEU A 336 -0.66 -19.25 7.80
CA LEU A 336 -0.01 -17.93 7.86
C LEU A 336 -0.74 -16.88 7.01
N LEU A 337 -1.23 -17.27 5.83
CA LEU A 337 -1.96 -16.36 4.97
C LEU A 337 -3.33 -16.01 5.57
N ALA A 338 -4.02 -16.98 6.18
CA ALA A 338 -5.28 -16.74 6.86
C ALA A 338 -5.14 -15.78 8.06
N SER A 339 -4.05 -15.92 8.84
CA SER A 339 -3.84 -15.11 10.04
C SER A 339 -3.25 -13.73 9.77
N TRP A 340 -2.33 -13.59 8.80
CA TRP A 340 -1.61 -12.34 8.54
C TRP A 340 -2.08 -11.61 7.28
N GLY A 341 -2.77 -12.28 6.37
CA GLY A 341 -3.14 -11.74 5.05
C GLY A 341 -4.39 -10.86 5.02
N ARG A 342 -5.00 -10.53 6.17
CA ARG A 342 -6.28 -9.79 6.23
C ARG A 342 -6.29 -8.50 5.39
N GLN A 343 -5.23 -7.69 5.48
CA GLN A 343 -5.15 -6.42 4.75
C GLN A 343 -5.11 -6.62 3.23
N GLY A 344 -4.27 -7.52 2.74
CA GLY A 344 -4.17 -7.82 1.30
C GLY A 344 -5.46 -8.45 0.76
N ARG A 345 -6.08 -9.33 1.54
CA ARG A 345 -7.38 -9.93 1.24
C ARG A 345 -8.47 -8.87 1.05
N ASP A 346 -8.61 -7.96 2.02
CA ASP A 346 -9.62 -6.90 1.98
C ASP A 346 -9.39 -5.96 0.78
N TYR A 347 -8.14 -5.71 0.42
CA TYR A 347 -7.80 -4.90 -0.76
C TYR A 347 -8.18 -5.58 -2.09
N ILE A 348 -7.86 -6.86 -2.26
CA ILE A 348 -8.23 -7.63 -3.46
C ILE A 348 -9.76 -7.73 -3.57
N ALA A 349 -10.44 -8.06 -2.47
CA ALA A 349 -11.91 -8.15 -2.44
C ALA A 349 -12.58 -6.82 -2.82
N LEU A 350 -12.05 -5.70 -2.31
CA LEU A 350 -12.57 -4.36 -2.60
C LEU A 350 -12.38 -3.98 -4.08
N LEU A 351 -11.27 -4.39 -4.70
CA LEU A 351 -11.02 -4.16 -6.12
C LEU A 351 -12.02 -4.92 -7.00
N GLU A 352 -12.26 -6.20 -6.69
CA GLU A 352 -13.25 -7.04 -7.40
C GLU A 352 -14.68 -6.50 -7.20
N GLU A 353 -15.03 -6.07 -5.98
CA GLU A 353 -16.34 -5.47 -5.66
C GLU A 353 -16.60 -4.20 -6.50
N LEU A 354 -15.64 -3.27 -6.53
CA LEU A 354 -15.80 -2.01 -7.25
C LEU A 354 -15.78 -2.18 -8.78
N GLU A 355 -15.05 -3.17 -9.30
CA GLU A 355 -15.12 -3.53 -10.71
C GLU A 355 -16.53 -3.96 -11.10
N ASP A 356 -17.15 -4.82 -10.29
CA ASP A 356 -18.49 -5.32 -10.56
C ASP A 356 -19.57 -4.26 -10.38
N GLU A 357 -19.44 -3.40 -9.38
CA GLU A 357 -20.29 -2.22 -9.26
C GLU A 357 -20.20 -1.38 -10.53
N SER A 358 -18.99 -1.08 -11.02
CA SER A 358 -18.76 -0.29 -12.23
C SER A 358 -19.33 -0.95 -13.49
N ALA A 359 -19.22 -2.27 -13.61
CA ALA A 359 -19.78 -3.02 -14.74
C ALA A 359 -21.32 -3.02 -14.78
N ASN A 360 -21.97 -2.91 -13.61
CA ASN A 360 -23.44 -2.96 -13.48
C ASN A 360 -24.12 -1.59 -13.43
N GLN A 361 -23.36 -0.49 -13.40
CA GLN A 361 -23.87 0.88 -13.20
C GLN A 361 -24.60 1.53 -14.40
N GLY A 362 -25.07 0.76 -15.39
CA GLY A 362 -25.88 1.27 -16.53
C GLY A 362 -25.16 2.23 -17.50
N SER A 363 -23.95 2.67 -17.17
CA SER A 363 -23.02 3.38 -18.06
C SER A 363 -22.23 2.41 -18.93
N GLU A 364 -21.52 2.90 -19.94
CA GLU A 364 -20.58 2.03 -20.68
C GLU A 364 -19.54 1.43 -19.71
N PRO A 365 -19.29 0.10 -19.78
CA PRO A 365 -18.38 -0.56 -18.87
C PRO A 365 -16.94 -0.09 -19.09
N ILE A 366 -16.21 0.09 -18.00
CA ILE A 366 -14.79 0.45 -18.04
C ILE A 366 -13.99 -0.77 -18.52
N PRO A 367 -13.09 -0.63 -19.52
CA PRO A 367 -12.19 -1.71 -19.88
C PRO A 367 -11.35 -2.13 -18.68
N PHE A 368 -11.47 -3.40 -18.29
CA PHE A 368 -10.77 -3.96 -17.15
C PHE A 368 -9.95 -5.17 -17.60
N MET A 369 -8.68 -5.22 -17.21
CA MET A 369 -7.75 -6.29 -17.56
C MET A 369 -6.95 -6.73 -16.35
N VAL A 370 -6.95 -8.04 -16.08
CA VAL A 370 -6.10 -8.64 -15.05
C VAL A 370 -4.98 -9.43 -15.69
N ALA A 371 -3.75 -9.13 -15.29
CA ALA A 371 -2.55 -9.82 -15.71
C ALA A 371 -1.89 -10.50 -14.50
N PRO A 372 -1.97 -11.83 -14.37
CA PRO A 372 -1.20 -12.57 -13.38
C PRO A 372 0.26 -12.73 -13.85
N ALA A 373 1.21 -12.40 -12.98
CA ALA A 373 2.64 -12.52 -13.21
C ALA A 373 3.32 -13.12 -11.97
N PHE A 374 2.86 -14.30 -11.54
CA PHE A 374 3.44 -15.01 -10.40
C PHE A 374 4.74 -15.69 -10.80
N ALA A 375 5.82 -15.41 -10.08
CA ALA A 375 7.09 -16.09 -10.25
C ALA A 375 7.10 -17.42 -9.50
N GLU A 376 7.69 -18.43 -10.12
CA GLU A 376 8.05 -19.67 -9.46
C GLU A 376 9.03 -19.40 -8.32
N VAL A 377 8.97 -20.25 -7.29
CA VAL A 377 9.83 -20.16 -6.12
C VAL A 377 10.75 -21.37 -6.13
N ASP A 378 12.03 -21.15 -5.80
CA ASP A 378 12.98 -22.24 -5.61
C ASP A 378 12.66 -22.97 -4.30
N GLU A 379 12.13 -24.18 -4.40
CA GLU A 379 11.71 -25.01 -3.26
C GLU A 379 12.87 -25.79 -2.60
N THR A 380 14.12 -25.54 -2.98
CA THR A 380 15.28 -26.24 -2.40
C THR A 380 15.56 -25.89 -0.94
N THR A 381 15.09 -24.73 -0.48
CA THR A 381 15.25 -24.24 0.89
C THR A 381 13.92 -24.26 1.65
N MET A 382 13.97 -24.29 2.98
CA MET A 382 12.80 -24.21 3.85
C MET A 382 12.05 -22.89 3.65
N LEU A 383 12.77 -21.78 3.47
CA LEU A 383 12.16 -20.49 3.13
C LEU A 383 11.41 -20.57 1.80
N GLY A 384 12.06 -21.09 0.76
CA GLY A 384 11.45 -21.21 -0.57
C GLY A 384 10.26 -22.16 -0.59
N ALA A 385 10.36 -23.29 0.11
CA ALA A 385 9.25 -24.20 0.31
C ALA A 385 8.06 -23.53 1.02
N LEU A 386 8.31 -22.76 2.08
CA LEU A 386 7.26 -22.01 2.79
C LEU A 386 6.61 -20.94 1.90
N GLN A 387 7.42 -20.18 1.15
CA GLN A 387 6.93 -19.19 0.21
C GLN A 387 6.05 -19.83 -0.86
N ASP A 388 6.45 -21.00 -1.38
CA ASP A 388 5.68 -21.74 -2.36
C ASP A 388 4.38 -22.32 -1.78
N ASP A 389 4.39 -22.76 -0.52
CA ASP A 389 3.17 -23.23 0.17
C ASP A 389 2.14 -22.12 0.36
N ILE A 390 2.59 -20.89 0.64
CA ILE A 390 1.74 -19.69 0.67
C ILE A 390 1.23 -19.37 -0.74
N ARG A 391 2.12 -19.38 -1.75
CA ARG A 391 1.81 -19.10 -3.15
C ARG A 391 0.74 -20.02 -3.71
N GLY A 392 0.91 -21.32 -3.48
CA GLY A 392 0.03 -22.40 -3.93
C GLY A 392 -1.16 -22.67 -3.00
N LEU A 393 -1.38 -21.81 -2.00
CA LEU A 393 -2.46 -21.93 -1.02
C LEU A 393 -2.57 -23.33 -0.42
N ARG A 394 -1.45 -23.90 0.03
CA ARG A 394 -1.39 -25.27 0.58
C ARG A 394 -1.88 -25.28 2.02
N SER A 395 -2.80 -26.20 2.31
CA SER A 395 -3.29 -26.39 3.68
C SER A 395 -2.20 -27.01 4.55
N LEU A 396 -2.35 -26.94 5.88
CA LEU A 396 -1.41 -27.64 6.77
C LEU A 396 -1.42 -29.16 6.55
N ALA A 397 -2.54 -29.74 6.10
CA ALA A 397 -2.62 -31.14 5.75
C ALA A 397 -1.79 -31.45 4.50
N ASP A 398 -1.93 -30.63 3.45
CA ASP A 398 -1.15 -30.75 2.19
C ASP A 398 0.35 -30.69 2.48
N VAL A 399 0.79 -29.73 3.30
CA VAL A 399 2.20 -29.55 3.68
C VAL A 399 2.75 -30.76 4.44
N LYS A 400 1.95 -31.32 5.35
CA LYS A 400 2.32 -32.53 6.11
C LYS A 400 2.38 -33.76 5.22
N GLU A 401 1.44 -33.91 4.30
CA GLU A 401 1.40 -35.02 3.34
C GLU A 401 2.59 -34.98 2.37
N ALA A 402 2.95 -33.78 1.90
CA ALA A 402 4.13 -33.56 1.07
C ALA A 402 5.44 -33.89 1.80
N GLY A 403 5.41 -34.06 3.14
CA GLY A 403 6.58 -34.47 3.92
C GLY A 403 7.73 -33.48 3.83
N ARG A 404 7.43 -32.17 3.73
CA ARG A 404 8.46 -31.12 3.61
C ARG A 404 9.34 -31.13 4.87
N ILE A 405 10.61 -31.49 4.70
CA ILE A 405 11.62 -31.52 5.75
C ILE A 405 12.77 -30.63 5.29
N ALA A 406 13.22 -29.73 6.17
CA ALA A 406 14.37 -28.88 5.89
C ALA A 406 15.60 -29.74 5.55
N ALA A 407 16.29 -29.38 4.47
CA ALA A 407 17.51 -30.07 4.10
C ALA A 407 18.58 -29.94 5.20
N ALA A 408 19.43 -30.95 5.35
CA ALA A 408 20.52 -30.89 6.32
C ALA A 408 21.47 -29.73 5.94
N GLY A 409 21.63 -28.76 6.85
CA GLY A 409 22.47 -27.58 6.63
C GLY A 409 21.75 -26.40 5.98
N ASP A 410 20.44 -26.49 5.75
CA ASP A 410 19.63 -25.35 5.31
C ASP A 410 19.63 -24.23 6.37
N SER A 411 20.07 -23.05 5.95
CA SER A 411 20.17 -21.85 6.78
C SER A 411 19.24 -20.71 6.36
N SER A 412 18.22 -21.01 5.55
CA SER A 412 17.31 -20.00 5.00
C SER A 412 16.36 -19.39 6.03
N VAL A 413 16.09 -20.09 7.14
CA VAL A 413 15.30 -19.58 8.26
C VAL A 413 15.90 -20.07 9.58
N HIS A 414 16.21 -19.13 10.48
CA HIS A 414 16.78 -19.41 11.78
C HIS A 414 16.07 -18.67 12.90
N PHE A 415 16.12 -19.25 14.10
CA PHE A 415 15.63 -18.65 15.32
C PHE A 415 16.81 -18.47 16.27
N HIS A 416 17.02 -17.24 16.74
CA HIS A 416 18.04 -16.90 17.71
C HIS A 416 17.38 -16.47 19.02
N ILE A 417 17.90 -16.96 20.15
CA ILE A 417 17.47 -16.54 21.49
C ILE A 417 18.64 -15.83 22.15
N ALA A 418 18.46 -14.56 22.49
CA ALA A 418 19.46 -13.73 23.15
C ALA A 418 18.98 -13.31 24.54
N HIS A 419 19.92 -12.95 25.41
CA HIS A 419 19.65 -12.56 26.80
C HIS A 419 19.44 -11.05 26.99
N SER A 420 19.72 -10.25 25.96
CA SER A 420 19.53 -8.78 25.93
C SER A 420 19.58 -8.27 24.49
N ALA A 421 19.09 -7.04 24.26
CA ALA A 421 19.19 -6.37 22.96
C ALA A 421 20.64 -6.19 22.48
N LEU A 422 21.57 -5.87 23.40
CA LEU A 422 23.00 -5.81 23.06
C LEU A 422 23.49 -7.16 22.54
N ARG A 423 23.18 -8.25 23.26
CA ARG A 423 23.63 -9.59 22.86
C ARG A 423 22.98 -10.05 21.55
N GLU A 424 21.74 -9.65 21.30
CA GLU A 424 21.03 -9.90 20.05
C GLU A 424 21.75 -9.24 18.86
N VAL A 425 22.12 -7.97 18.99
CA VAL A 425 22.86 -7.22 17.96
C VAL A 425 24.27 -7.80 17.73
N GLU A 426 24.96 -8.22 18.79
CA GLU A 426 26.26 -8.93 18.66
C GLU A 426 26.12 -10.24 17.88
N ILE A 427 25.09 -11.05 18.19
CA ILE A 427 24.81 -12.30 17.47
C ILE A 427 24.50 -12.00 16.00
N LEU A 428 23.68 -10.98 15.74
CA LEU A 428 23.37 -10.55 14.38
C LEU A 428 24.63 -10.18 13.60
N HIS A 429 25.52 -9.36 14.18
CA HIS A 429 26.78 -8.96 13.55
C HIS A 429 27.64 -10.18 13.18
N ASP A 430 27.79 -11.14 14.10
CA ASP A 430 28.52 -12.39 13.85
C ASP A 430 27.87 -13.23 12.74
N GLN A 431 26.53 -13.32 12.69
CA GLN A 431 25.81 -14.04 11.63
C GLN A 431 25.98 -13.38 10.26
N LEU A 432 25.92 -12.04 10.20
CA LEU A 432 26.13 -11.30 8.94
C LEU A 432 27.57 -11.47 8.45
N LEU A 433 28.56 -11.42 9.34
CA LEU A 433 29.94 -11.72 8.97
C LEU A 433 30.10 -13.14 8.42
N ALA A 434 29.43 -14.13 9.04
CA ALA A 434 29.44 -15.49 8.52
C ALA A 434 28.79 -15.57 7.13
N ALA A 435 27.66 -14.88 6.92
CA ALA A 435 26.96 -14.82 5.64
C ALA A 435 27.86 -14.22 4.53
N PHE A 436 28.46 -13.04 4.76
CA PHE A 436 29.37 -12.42 3.79
C PHE A 436 30.63 -13.24 3.48
N ASN A 437 31.11 -14.04 4.45
CA ASN A 437 32.25 -14.94 4.20
C ASN A 437 31.86 -16.16 3.37
N ASN A 438 30.60 -16.61 3.47
CA ASN A 438 30.10 -17.78 2.75
C ASN A 438 29.63 -17.43 1.33
N ASP A 439 29.08 -16.24 1.14
CA ASP A 439 28.57 -15.75 -0.14
C ASP A 439 29.26 -14.44 -0.56
N PRO A 440 30.21 -14.49 -1.52
CA PRO A 440 30.89 -13.31 -2.03
C PRO A 440 30.00 -12.36 -2.85
N GLU A 441 28.84 -12.82 -3.33
CA GLU A 441 27.91 -11.99 -4.10
C GLU A 441 27.02 -11.14 -3.19
N LEU A 442 26.74 -11.60 -1.97
CA LEU A 442 25.93 -10.90 -0.98
C LEU A 442 26.54 -9.54 -0.61
N GLN A 443 25.80 -8.48 -0.86
CA GLN A 443 26.19 -7.12 -0.50
C GLN A 443 25.40 -6.60 0.71
N PRO A 444 25.92 -5.62 1.47
CA PRO A 444 25.19 -5.04 2.59
C PRO A 444 23.82 -4.43 2.23
N ASP A 445 23.64 -3.94 1.01
CA ASP A 445 22.37 -3.40 0.51
C ASP A 445 21.31 -4.47 0.17
N ASP A 446 21.69 -5.76 0.17
CA ASP A 446 20.75 -6.88 0.08
C ASP A 446 20.11 -7.23 1.44
N ILE A 447 20.55 -6.57 2.53
CA ILE A 447 20.20 -6.94 3.90
C ILE A 447 19.34 -5.86 4.55
N ILE A 448 18.19 -6.28 5.09
CA ILE A 448 17.33 -5.43 5.92
C ILE A 448 17.22 -6.01 7.32
N VAL A 449 17.41 -5.14 8.33
CA VAL A 449 17.22 -5.48 9.75
C VAL A 449 16.08 -4.63 10.28
N MET A 450 15.01 -5.28 10.73
CA MET A 450 13.82 -4.61 11.27
C MET A 450 13.69 -4.91 12.75
N VAL A 451 13.41 -3.88 13.54
CA VAL A 451 13.19 -3.95 14.99
C VAL A 451 11.87 -3.24 15.32
N PRO A 452 11.18 -3.64 16.40
CA PRO A 452 9.90 -3.02 16.77
C PRO A 452 10.03 -1.56 17.22
N ASP A 453 11.16 -1.18 17.82
CA ASP A 453 11.47 0.18 18.24
C ASP A 453 12.95 0.48 17.94
N ILE A 454 13.19 1.32 16.94
CA ILE A 454 14.54 1.67 16.54
C ILE A 454 15.23 2.62 17.52
N GLU A 455 14.50 3.42 18.29
CA GLU A 455 15.08 4.31 19.29
C GLU A 455 15.70 3.50 20.44
N GLN A 456 15.06 2.39 20.81
CA GLN A 456 15.60 1.47 21.81
C GLN A 456 16.84 0.72 21.32
N TYR A 457 16.89 0.32 20.04
CA TYR A 457 17.98 -0.49 19.49
C TYR A 457 19.18 0.32 18.97
N ALA A 458 18.95 1.57 18.57
CA ALA A 458 19.94 2.46 18.00
C ALA A 458 21.29 2.49 18.76
N PRO A 459 21.32 2.69 20.09
CA PRO A 459 22.58 2.72 20.85
C PRO A 459 23.34 1.40 20.79
N TYR A 460 22.65 0.26 20.76
CA TYR A 460 23.28 -1.06 20.68
C TYR A 460 23.83 -1.36 19.29
N ILE A 461 23.11 -0.93 18.24
CA ILE A 461 23.58 -1.05 16.86
C ILE A 461 24.88 -0.25 16.69
N GLU A 462 24.90 1.01 17.14
CA GLU A 462 26.10 1.85 17.10
C GLU A 462 27.25 1.26 17.93
N ALA A 463 26.95 0.73 19.12
CA ALA A 463 27.95 0.14 19.99
C ALA A 463 28.56 -1.16 19.46
N VAL A 464 27.93 -1.86 18.52
CA VAL A 464 28.44 -3.12 17.95
C VAL A 464 29.04 -2.88 16.56
N PHE A 465 28.28 -2.24 15.66
CA PHE A 465 28.70 -2.01 14.28
C PHE A 465 29.68 -0.82 14.16
N GLY A 466 29.62 0.15 15.07
CA GLY A 466 30.49 1.33 15.08
C GLY A 466 31.88 1.11 15.69
N LEU A 467 32.16 -0.07 16.26
CA LEU A 467 33.46 -0.37 16.89
C LEU A 467 34.63 -0.46 15.90
N TYR A 468 34.34 -0.82 14.65
CA TYR A 468 35.34 -1.21 13.67
C TYR A 468 35.65 -0.07 12.71
N GLY A 469 36.93 0.33 12.68
CA GLY A 469 37.42 1.36 11.76
C GLY A 469 37.40 0.91 10.29
N PRO A 470 37.57 1.84 9.32
CA PRO A 470 37.44 1.55 7.89
C PRO A 470 38.27 0.39 7.33
N GLU A 471 39.44 0.13 7.92
CA GLU A 471 40.40 -0.89 7.49
C GLU A 471 40.18 -2.27 8.17
N ASP A 472 39.26 -2.37 9.14
CA ASP A 472 38.99 -3.63 9.84
C ASP A 472 38.03 -4.50 9.01
N ARG A 473 38.43 -5.76 8.77
CA ARG A 473 37.64 -6.73 7.99
C ARG A 473 36.29 -7.07 8.61
N ARG A 474 36.08 -6.76 9.90
CA ARG A 474 34.81 -6.98 10.61
C ARG A 474 33.83 -5.82 10.45
N ARG A 475 34.24 -4.74 9.78
CA ARG A 475 33.37 -3.61 9.53
C ARG A 475 32.31 -3.99 8.49
N ILE A 476 31.05 -3.89 8.88
CA ILE A 476 29.89 -3.97 7.98
C ILE A 476 29.26 -2.57 7.92
N PRO A 477 29.19 -1.93 6.73
CA PRO A 477 28.47 -0.67 6.57
C PRO A 477 27.00 -0.83 6.96
N TYR A 478 26.44 0.15 7.67
CA TYR A 478 25.04 0.16 8.06
C TYR A 478 24.49 1.59 7.99
N PHE A 479 23.17 1.68 7.86
CA PHE A 479 22.44 2.94 7.94
C PHE A 479 21.16 2.72 8.74
N ILE A 480 20.88 3.61 9.69
CA ILE A 480 19.69 3.51 10.54
C ILE A 480 18.63 4.48 10.01
N VAL A 481 17.46 3.95 9.70
CA VAL A 481 16.27 4.69 9.26
C VAL A 481 15.24 4.78 10.38
N ASP A 482 14.24 5.64 10.21
CA ASP A 482 13.06 5.78 11.08
C ASP A 482 13.34 6.27 12.52
N ARG A 483 14.43 7.02 12.74
CA ARG A 483 14.65 7.77 13.99
C ARG A 483 13.74 8.99 14.07
N GLY A 484 13.28 9.32 15.28
CA GLY A 484 12.44 10.49 15.55
C GLY A 484 13.04 11.81 15.02
N PRO A 485 12.20 12.78 14.61
CA PRO A 485 12.65 14.04 14.05
C PRO A 485 13.51 14.82 15.05
N GLY A 486 14.81 14.93 14.79
CA GLY A 486 15.77 15.66 15.63
C GLY A 486 17.13 14.98 15.82
N GLN A 487 17.26 13.71 15.46
CA GLN A 487 18.57 13.03 15.43
C GLN A 487 19.15 13.10 14.02
N VAL A 488 20.31 13.74 13.89
CA VAL A 488 21.08 13.75 12.63
C VAL A 488 21.53 12.32 12.36
N ASN A 489 21.11 11.76 11.23
CA ASN A 489 21.65 10.50 10.72
C ASN A 489 23.16 10.71 10.46
N THR A 490 24.01 10.13 11.29
CA THR A 490 25.46 10.06 11.08
C THR A 490 25.86 8.76 10.42
#